data_AF-A0A5E4Q3V9-F1
#
_entry.id   AF-A0A5E4Q3V9-F1
#
_cell.length_a   1.000
_cell.length_b   1.000
_cell.length_c   1.000
_cell.angle_alpha   90.00
_cell.angle_beta   90.00
_cell.angle_gamma   90.00
#
_symmetry.space_group_name_H-M   'P 1'
#
loop_
_entity.id
_entity.type
_entity.pdbx_description
1 polymer ?
#
loop_
_entity_poly.entity_id
_entity_poly.type
_entity_poly.pdbx_seq_one_letter_code
_entity_poly.pdbx_strand_id
1 'polypeptide(L)'
;MVHQLKLCLYVLVLIYPAMAQVQRESSIKAVVHKALKSMARDCMNSVNATETDLEYVRKDPPFPEKASCIISCLLKKIGIIHEDKYSKKGFMMAVTPLLFLNSKKMDHMKNVSENCDNEYAPELHFKS
;
A
#
# COMPACT_ATOMS: atom_id res chain seq x y z
N MET A 1 -28.53 27.45 -32.54
CA MET A 1 -27.15 26.90 -32.60
C MET A 1 -26.27 27.32 -31.41
N VAL A 2 -26.24 28.61 -31.03
CA VAL A 2 -25.36 29.11 -29.93
C VAL A 2 -25.62 28.45 -28.56
N HIS A 3 -26.87 28.11 -28.26
CA HIS A 3 -27.23 27.52 -26.97
C HIS A 3 -26.72 26.07 -26.80
N GLN A 4 -26.77 25.27 -27.88
CA GLN A 4 -26.24 23.91 -27.91
C GLN A 4 -24.71 23.90 -27.77
N LEU A 5 -24.02 24.87 -28.39
CA LEU A 5 -22.57 24.99 -28.28
C LEU A 5 -22.13 25.34 -26.84
N LYS A 6 -22.84 26.24 -26.16
CA LYS A 6 -22.60 26.56 -24.75
C LYS A 6 -22.83 25.35 -23.83
N LEU A 7 -23.86 24.55 -24.10
CA LEU A 7 -24.15 23.35 -23.33
C LEU A 7 -23.05 22.29 -23.50
N CYS A 8 -22.58 22.06 -24.73
CA CYS A 8 -21.45 21.17 -25.00
C CYS A 8 -20.16 21.63 -24.31
N LEU A 9 -19.84 22.93 -24.38
CA LEU A 9 -18.66 23.48 -23.69
C LEU A 9 -18.75 23.30 -22.17
N TYR A 10 -19.91 23.54 -21.57
CA TYR A 10 -20.12 23.35 -20.13
C TYR A 10 -19.94 21.90 -19.70
N VAL A 11 -20.48 20.95 -20.48
CA VAL A 11 -20.33 19.51 -20.22
C VAL A 11 -18.86 19.08 -20.37
N LEU A 12 -18.15 19.56 -21.40
CA LEU A 12 -16.72 19.26 -21.59
C LEU A 12 -15.85 19.78 -20.43
N VAL A 13 -16.12 20.98 -19.93
CA VAL A 13 -15.41 21.57 -18.78
C VAL A 13 -15.62 20.75 -17.51
N LEU A 14 -16.80 20.17 -17.29
CA LEU A 14 -17.09 19.35 -16.11
C LEU A 14 -16.51 17.94 -16.19
N ILE A 15 -16.44 17.33 -17.39
CA ILE A 15 -15.94 15.96 -17.56
C ILE A 15 -14.40 15.89 -17.55
N TYR A 16 -13.73 16.93 -18.06
CA TYR A 16 -12.26 16.98 -18.13
C TYR A 16 -11.53 16.74 -16.78
N PRO A 17 -11.91 17.37 -15.65
CA PRO A 17 -11.26 17.13 -14.37
C PRO A 17 -11.48 15.71 -13.84
N ALA A 18 -12.65 15.10 -14.09
CA ALA A 18 -12.94 13.74 -13.64
C ALA A 18 -12.04 12.70 -14.35
N MET A 19 -11.83 12.84 -15.67
CA MET A 19 -10.93 11.95 -16.42
C MET A 19 -9.46 12.12 -15.99
N ALA A 20 -9.03 13.36 -15.73
CA ALA A 20 -7.68 13.64 -15.25
C ALA A 20 -7.39 13.01 -13.87
N GLN A 21 -8.40 12.95 -12.99
CA GLN A 21 -8.29 12.32 -11.67
C GLN A 21 -8.13 10.80 -11.76
N VAL A 22 -8.93 10.13 -12.60
CA VAL A 22 -8.86 8.67 -12.81
C VAL A 22 -7.49 8.26 -13.38
N GLN A 23 -6.96 9.03 -14.34
CA GLN A 23 -5.65 8.76 -14.94
C GLN A 23 -4.49 8.92 -13.93
N ARG A 24 -4.61 9.85 -12.98
CA ARG A 24 -3.60 10.04 -11.93
C ARG A 24 -3.57 8.87 -10.94
N GLU A 25 -4.75 8.39 -10.52
CA GLU A 25 -4.84 7.27 -9.56
C GLU A 25 -4.26 5.97 -10.12
N SER A 26 -4.51 5.67 -11.40
CA SER A 26 -3.97 4.49 -12.08
C SER A 26 -2.44 4.54 -12.20
N SER A 27 -1.89 5.72 -12.51
CA SER A 27 -0.44 5.93 -12.63
C SER A 27 0.29 5.73 -11.29
N ILE A 28 -0.21 6.30 -10.20
CA ILE A 28 0.41 6.15 -8.88
C ILE A 28 0.42 4.69 -8.43
N LYS A 29 -0.72 3.98 -8.60
CA LYS A 29 -0.81 2.55 -8.28
C LYS A 29 0.22 1.72 -9.04
N ALA A 30 0.40 1.98 -10.33
CA ALA A 30 1.39 1.26 -11.14
C ALA A 30 2.83 1.49 -10.67
N VAL A 31 3.19 2.75 -10.34
CA VAL A 31 4.52 3.09 -9.83
C VAL A 31 4.78 2.43 -8.48
N VAL A 32 3.84 2.53 -7.54
CA VAL A 32 3.95 1.92 -6.22
C VAL A 32 4.03 0.39 -6.32
N HIS A 33 3.20 -0.24 -7.16
CA HIS A 33 3.25 -1.68 -7.37
C HIS A 33 4.61 -2.14 -7.91
N LYS A 34 5.18 -1.41 -8.88
CA LYS A 34 6.50 -1.72 -9.43
C LYS A 34 7.59 -1.57 -8.37
N ALA A 35 7.53 -0.51 -7.56
CA ALA A 35 8.49 -0.27 -6.49
C ALA A 35 8.42 -1.38 -5.41
N LEU A 36 7.23 -1.71 -4.92
CA LEU A 36 7.03 -2.78 -3.93
C LEU A 36 7.49 -4.14 -4.47
N LYS A 37 7.20 -4.45 -5.75
CA LYS A 37 7.67 -5.69 -6.39
C LYS A 37 9.19 -5.76 -6.46
N SER A 38 9.86 -4.64 -6.76
CA SER A 38 11.32 -4.57 -6.75
C SER A 38 11.87 -4.78 -5.34
N MET A 39 11.34 -4.07 -4.35
CA MET A 39 11.77 -4.19 -2.96
C MET A 39 11.54 -5.60 -2.39
N ALA A 40 10.44 -6.26 -2.76
CA ALA A 40 10.15 -7.63 -2.33
C ALA A 40 11.18 -8.62 -2.90
N ARG A 41 11.64 -8.43 -4.15
CA ARG A 41 12.73 -9.22 -4.73
C ARG A 41 14.08 -8.94 -4.07
N ASP A 42 14.36 -7.68 -3.76
CA ASP A 42 15.56 -7.33 -2.99
C ASP A 42 15.55 -8.00 -1.60
N CYS A 43 14.39 -8.03 -0.95
CA CYS A 43 14.20 -8.71 0.33
C CYS A 43 14.35 -10.24 0.20
N MET A 44 13.78 -10.85 -0.83
CA MET A 44 13.96 -12.27 -1.15
C MET A 44 15.45 -12.61 -1.27
N ASN A 45 16.22 -11.81 -2.01
CA ASN A 45 17.66 -12.00 -2.13
C ASN A 45 18.38 -11.85 -0.78
N SER A 46 18.01 -10.86 0.03
CA SER A 46 18.65 -10.60 1.33
C SER A 46 18.46 -11.72 2.36
N VAL A 47 17.40 -12.53 2.22
CA VAL A 47 17.10 -13.64 3.14
C VAL A 47 17.41 -15.02 2.53
N ASN A 48 18.13 -15.05 1.39
CA ASN A 48 18.46 -16.28 0.66
C ASN A 48 17.20 -17.12 0.32
N ALA A 49 16.15 -16.44 -0.13
CA ALA A 49 14.90 -17.03 -0.57
C ALA A 49 14.81 -17.17 -2.09
N THR A 50 13.82 -17.92 -2.53
CA THR A 50 13.53 -18.24 -3.93
C THR A 50 12.25 -17.56 -4.41
N GLU A 51 12.02 -17.55 -5.72
CA GLU A 51 10.78 -17.00 -6.28
C GLU A 51 9.55 -17.76 -5.73
N THR A 52 9.68 -19.06 -5.43
CA THR A 52 8.62 -19.86 -4.80
C THR A 52 8.27 -19.33 -3.39
N ASP A 53 9.26 -18.88 -2.62
CA ASP A 53 9.02 -18.23 -1.32
C ASP A 53 8.25 -16.91 -1.49
N LEU A 54 8.57 -16.15 -2.55
CA LEU A 54 7.88 -14.90 -2.89
C LEU A 54 6.42 -15.14 -3.34
N GLU A 55 6.09 -16.30 -3.90
CA GLU A 55 4.71 -16.66 -4.23
C GLU A 55 3.83 -16.82 -2.98
N TYR A 56 4.39 -17.27 -1.86
CA TYR A 56 3.64 -17.35 -0.59
C TYR A 56 3.25 -15.97 -0.06
N VAL A 57 4.04 -14.93 -0.34
CA VAL A 57 3.72 -13.53 0.05
C VAL A 57 2.43 -13.04 -0.62
N ARG A 58 1.97 -13.68 -1.71
CA ARG A 58 0.71 -13.36 -2.39
C ARG A 58 -0.51 -14.12 -1.87
N LYS A 59 -0.31 -15.08 -0.95
CA LYS A 59 -1.36 -15.90 -0.37
C LYS A 59 -1.79 -15.33 0.99
N ASP A 60 -2.82 -15.91 1.58
CA ASP A 60 -3.20 -15.59 2.95
C ASP A 60 -2.27 -16.31 3.96
N PRO A 61 -2.03 -15.72 5.15
CA PRO A 61 -1.27 -16.36 6.22
C PRO A 61 -1.94 -17.67 6.70
N PRO A 62 -1.18 -18.58 7.35
CA PRO A 62 0.19 -18.44 7.84
C PRO A 62 1.25 -18.59 6.74
N PHE A 63 2.32 -17.80 6.86
CA PHE A 63 3.43 -17.80 5.91
C PHE A 63 4.55 -18.75 6.34
N PRO A 64 5.20 -19.47 5.41
CA PRO A 64 6.47 -20.14 5.69
C PRO A 64 7.53 -19.16 6.21
N GLU A 65 8.55 -19.68 6.89
CA GLU A 65 9.62 -18.89 7.51
C GLU A 65 10.22 -17.85 6.54
N LYS A 66 10.68 -18.31 5.36
CA LYS A 66 11.29 -17.42 4.35
C LYS A 66 10.34 -16.35 3.85
N ALA A 67 9.07 -16.66 3.64
CA ALA A 67 8.06 -15.70 3.22
C ALA A 67 7.79 -14.66 4.33
N SER A 68 7.78 -15.08 5.59
CA SER A 68 7.70 -14.19 6.75
C SER A 68 8.90 -13.25 6.84
N CYS A 69 10.12 -13.76 6.59
CA CYS A 69 11.33 -12.95 6.53
C CYS A 69 11.28 -11.91 5.40
N ILE A 70 10.76 -12.27 4.22
CA ILE A 70 10.56 -11.33 3.10
C ILE A 70 9.60 -10.21 3.52
N ILE A 71 8.46 -10.55 4.13
CA ILE A 71 7.46 -9.57 4.60
C ILE A 71 8.09 -8.64 5.65
N SER A 72 8.78 -9.18 6.65
CA SER A 72 9.46 -8.39 7.69
C SER A 72 10.49 -7.43 7.09
N CYS A 73 11.34 -7.90 6.16
CA CYS A 73 12.27 -7.05 5.43
C CYS A 73 11.56 -5.94 4.66
N LEU A 74 10.47 -6.26 3.96
CA LEU A 74 9.72 -5.28 3.18
C LEU A 74 9.14 -4.21 4.08
N LEU A 75 8.47 -4.60 5.18
CA LEU A 75 7.86 -3.69 6.15
C LEU A 75 8.89 -2.77 6.81
N LYS A 76 10.10 -3.26 7.08
CA LYS A 76 11.23 -2.44 7.54
C LYS A 76 11.67 -1.43 6.48
N LYS A 77 11.83 -1.85 5.22
CA LYS A 77 12.24 -0.96 4.12
C LYS A 77 11.26 0.17 3.87
N ILE A 78 9.95 -0.08 3.97
CA ILE A 78 8.92 0.93 3.77
C ILE A 78 8.58 1.71 5.05
N GLY A 79 9.27 1.43 6.16
CA GLY A 79 9.16 2.15 7.41
C GLY A 79 7.94 1.82 8.26
N ILE A 80 7.16 0.79 7.92
CA ILE A 80 6.04 0.29 8.75
C ILE A 80 6.58 -0.35 10.03
N ILE A 81 7.75 -0.98 9.95
CA ILE A 81 8.50 -1.45 11.12
C ILE A 81 9.74 -0.56 11.28
N HIS A 82 9.93 -0.01 12.47
CA HIS A 82 11.09 0.77 12.85
C HIS A 82 11.57 0.31 14.23
N GLU A 83 12.87 0.03 14.37
CA GLU A 83 13.45 -0.53 15.63
C GLU A 83 12.67 -1.76 16.14
N ASP A 84 12.30 -2.65 15.22
CA ASP A 84 11.51 -3.87 15.49
C ASP A 84 10.14 -3.61 16.12
N LYS A 85 9.60 -2.40 15.97
CA LYS A 85 8.26 -2.01 16.43
C LYS A 85 7.42 -1.51 15.28
N TYR A 86 6.11 -1.72 15.39
CA TYR A 86 5.15 -1.09 14.50
C TYR A 86 5.26 0.44 14.56
N SER A 87 5.24 1.09 13.40
CA SER A 87 5.21 2.55 13.27
C SER A 87 3.90 2.98 12.65
N LYS A 88 2.96 3.45 13.48
CA LYS A 88 1.70 4.06 13.04
C LYS A 88 1.95 5.14 11.97
N LYS A 89 2.96 6.00 12.22
CA LYS A 89 3.38 7.05 11.28
C LYS A 89 3.88 6.45 9.96
N GLY A 90 4.73 5.43 10.03
CA GLY A 90 5.28 4.74 8.86
C GLY A 90 4.20 4.07 8.01
N PHE A 91 3.26 3.37 8.64
CA PHE A 91 2.08 2.81 7.99
C PHE A 91 1.28 3.87 7.24
N MET A 92 0.94 4.98 7.90
CA MET A 92 0.19 6.05 7.26
C MET A 92 0.96 6.68 6.09
N MET A 93 2.27 6.87 6.22
CA MET A 93 3.11 7.37 5.12
C MET A 93 3.14 6.40 3.93
N ALA A 94 3.16 5.09 4.16
CA ALA A 94 3.17 4.08 3.10
C ALA A 94 1.84 4.00 2.33
N VAL A 95 0.68 4.12 3.01
CA VAL A 95 -0.64 3.98 2.36
C VAL A 95 -1.19 5.28 1.79
N THR A 96 -0.72 6.44 2.27
CA THR A 96 -1.24 7.76 1.85
C THR A 96 -1.20 7.98 0.33
N PRO A 97 -0.07 7.75 -0.39
CA PRO A 97 0.00 7.99 -1.82
C PRO A 97 -1.05 7.21 -2.63
N LEU A 98 -1.45 6.03 -2.14
CA LEU A 98 -2.41 5.16 -2.81
C LEU A 98 -3.86 5.54 -2.56
N LEU A 99 -4.15 6.21 -1.45
CA LEU A 99 -5.51 6.33 -0.93
C LEU A 99 -5.93 7.78 -0.64
N PHE A 100 -5.05 8.78 -0.83
CA PHE A 100 -5.34 10.18 -0.45
C PHE A 100 -6.59 10.77 -1.12
N LEU A 101 -6.96 10.28 -2.31
CA LEU A 101 -8.17 10.71 -3.02
C LEU A 101 -9.45 9.99 -2.54
N ASN A 102 -9.32 8.97 -1.70
CA ASN A 102 -10.43 8.16 -1.20
C ASN A 102 -10.51 8.24 0.32
N SER A 103 -11.22 9.25 0.81
CA SER A 103 -11.40 9.49 2.25
C SER A 103 -11.90 8.27 3.01
N LYS A 104 -12.90 7.55 2.49
CA LYS A 104 -13.43 6.33 3.13
C LYS A 104 -12.37 5.25 3.31
N LYS A 105 -11.52 5.02 2.30
CA LYS A 105 -10.40 4.08 2.41
C LYS A 105 -9.30 4.61 3.34
N MET A 106 -9.07 5.92 3.36
CA MET A 106 -8.12 6.54 4.28
C MET A 106 -8.54 6.37 5.74
N ASP A 107 -9.81 6.64 6.05
CA ASP A 107 -10.37 6.48 7.40
C ASP A 107 -10.33 5.01 7.83
N HIS A 108 -10.67 4.10 6.92
CA HIS A 108 -10.53 2.67 7.18
C HIS A 108 -9.08 2.27 7.47
N MET A 109 -8.11 2.75 6.68
CA MET A 109 -6.69 2.47 6.94
C MET A 109 -6.18 3.12 8.22
N LYS A 110 -6.71 4.28 8.64
CA LYS A 110 -6.40 4.88 9.93
C LYS A 110 -6.86 3.96 11.08
N ASN A 111 -8.06 3.40 10.98
CA ASN A 111 -8.56 2.44 11.96
C ASN A 111 -7.73 1.15 11.99
N VAL A 112 -7.35 0.62 10.81
CA VAL A 112 -6.41 -0.52 10.73
C VAL A 112 -5.09 -0.18 11.40
N SER A 113 -4.56 1.01 11.16
CA SER A 113 -3.32 1.48 11.75
C SER A 113 -3.39 1.56 13.28
N GLU A 114 -4.53 1.98 13.83
CA GLU A 114 -4.79 2.02 15.27
C GLU A 114 -4.90 0.63 15.87
N ASN A 115 -5.57 -0.30 15.19
CA ASN A 115 -5.68 -1.68 15.64
C ASN A 115 -4.31 -2.37 15.67
N CYS A 116 -3.47 -2.19 14.64
CA CYS A 116 -2.12 -2.76 14.62
C CYS A 116 -1.24 -2.21 15.75
N ASP A 117 -1.38 -0.93 16.11
CA ASP A 117 -0.65 -0.30 17.22
C ASP A 117 -1.06 -0.91 18.58
N ASN A 118 -2.35 -1.18 18.75
CA ASN A 118 -2.91 -1.77 19.96
C ASN A 118 -2.60 -3.27 20.10
N GLU A 119 -2.57 -4.03 18.98
CA GLU A 119 -2.20 -5.44 18.97
C GLU A 119 -0.70 -5.66 19.23
N TYR A 120 0.15 -4.69 18.91
CA TYR A 120 1.59 -4.73 19.22
C TYR A 120 1.91 -4.36 20.68
N ALA A 121 0.90 -4.10 21.51
CA ALA A 121 1.06 -4.03 22.97
C ALA A 121 1.58 -5.40 23.48
N PRO A 122 2.56 -5.41 24.39
CA PRO A 122 3.60 -6.44 24.48
C PRO A 122 3.17 -7.73 25.19
N GLU A 123 2.10 -8.39 24.73
CA GLU A 123 1.71 -9.71 25.22
C GLU A 123 1.32 -10.64 24.07
N LEU A 124 2.23 -10.94 23.15
CA LEU A 124 2.21 -12.23 22.44
C LEU A 124 3.58 -12.48 21.79
N HIS A 125 4.44 -13.09 22.60
CA HIS A 125 5.53 -13.92 22.14
C HIS A 125 5.06 -14.83 20.99
N PHE A 126 5.56 -14.60 19.78
CA PHE A 126 5.81 -15.71 18.87
C PHE A 126 6.90 -16.58 19.54
N LYS A 127 6.46 -17.53 20.37
CA LYS A 127 7.31 -18.60 20.87
C LYS A 127 7.79 -19.41 19.66
N SER A 128 9.08 -19.27 19.38
CA SER A 128 9.88 -20.28 18.68
C SER A 128 9.90 -21.59 19.46
#